data_AF-A0YYA8-F1
#
_entry.id   AF-A0YYA8-F1
#
_cell.length_a   1.000
_cell.length_b   1.000
_cell.length_c   1.000
_cell.angle_alpha   90.00
_cell.angle_beta   90.00
_cell.angle_gamma   90.00
#
_symmetry.space_group_name_H-M   'P 1'
#
loop_
_entity.id
_entity.type
_entity.pdbx_description
1 polymer ?
#
loop_
_entity_poly.entity_id
_entity_poly.type
_entity_poly.pdbx_seq_one_letter_code
_entity_poly.pdbx_strand_id
1 'polypeptide(L)' 'MGRTQEGNNNAYCQDNELSWLDWNLQNSNADLLDFTRQLIHFRRRHPVFRRRRWFQGQAIHGSAVSDIGWYNSDGVK' A
#
# COMPACT_ATOMS: atom_id res chain seq x y z
N MET A 1 7.64 12.33 2.00
CA MET A 1 8.59 12.95 1.05
C MET A 1 7.92 13.51 -0.19
N GLY A 2 6.88 12.89 -0.79
CA GLY A 2 6.14 13.57 -1.87
C GLY A 2 6.97 13.94 -3.11
N ARG A 3 7.93 13.08 -3.50
CA ARG A 3 8.82 13.31 -4.64
C ARG A 3 8.03 13.54 -5.93
N THR A 4 8.49 14.49 -6.74
CA THR A 4 7.98 14.79 -8.09
C THR A 4 9.09 14.69 -9.12
N GLN A 5 8.72 14.45 -10.38
CA GLN A 5 9.59 14.59 -11.56
C GLN A 5 8.97 15.58 -12.56
N GLU A 6 8.12 16.49 -12.07
CA GLU A 6 7.43 17.51 -12.87
C GLU A 6 6.69 16.96 -14.10
N GLY A 7 6.11 15.76 -13.97
CA GLY A 7 5.39 15.08 -15.05
C GLY A 7 6.28 14.24 -15.98
N ASN A 8 7.60 14.27 -15.82
CA ASN A 8 8.50 13.36 -16.53
C ASN A 8 8.37 11.94 -15.97
N ASN A 9 7.83 11.00 -16.75
CA ASN A 9 7.67 9.60 -16.38
C ASN A 9 8.86 8.71 -16.80
N ASN A 10 9.94 9.29 -17.33
CA ASN A 10 11.10 8.58 -17.87
C ASN A 10 12.43 9.35 -17.66
N ALA A 11 12.73 9.75 -16.43
CA ALA A 11 13.94 10.51 -16.09
C ALA A 11 15.25 9.67 -16.05
N TYR A 12 15.38 8.66 -16.91
CA TYR A 12 16.46 7.65 -16.81
C TYR A 12 17.88 8.22 -17.03
N CYS A 13 18.02 9.27 -17.85
CA CYS A 13 19.30 9.90 -18.18
C CYS A 13 19.52 11.23 -17.44
N GLN A 14 18.65 11.58 -16.49
CA GLN A 14 18.70 12.85 -15.78
C GLN A 14 19.48 12.64 -14.48
N ASP A 15 20.75 13.01 -14.44
CA ASP A 15 21.53 13.10 -13.19
C ASP A 15 21.53 14.54 -12.69
N ASN A 16 20.39 14.96 -12.13
CA ASN A 16 20.14 16.30 -11.63
C ASN A 16 18.97 16.29 -10.63
N GLU A 17 18.59 17.48 -10.16
CA GLU A 17 17.57 17.70 -9.14
C GLU A 17 16.21 17.04 -9.47
N LEU A 18 15.89 16.84 -10.75
CA LEU A 18 14.67 16.16 -11.19
C LEU A 18 14.64 14.67 -10.78
N SER A 19 15.81 14.05 -10.64
CA SER A 19 15.95 12.64 -10.28
C SER A 19 16.52 12.42 -8.88
N TRP A 20 17.16 13.43 -8.29
CA TRP A 20 17.65 13.36 -6.93
C TRP A 20 16.51 13.26 -5.91
N LEU A 21 16.84 12.80 -4.70
CA LEU A 21 15.89 12.76 -3.61
C LEU A 21 16.03 14.04 -2.78
N ASP A 22 15.04 14.92 -2.85
CA ASP A 22 14.98 16.08 -1.99
C ASP A 22 14.51 15.69 -0.58
N TRP A 23 15.43 15.76 0.38
CA TRP A 23 15.17 15.43 1.78
C TRP A 23 14.39 16.51 2.53
N ASN A 24 14.38 17.75 2.02
CA ASN A 24 13.68 18.87 2.65
C ASN A 24 12.16 18.70 2.58
N LEU A 25 11.67 17.90 1.63
CA LEU A 25 10.26 17.58 1.48
C LEU A 25 9.68 16.74 2.63
N GLN A 26 10.51 16.22 3.54
CA GLN A 26 10.04 15.51 4.72
C GLN A 26 9.11 16.36 5.58
N ASN A 27 9.47 17.64 5.77
CA ASN A 27 8.74 18.52 6.68
C ASN A 27 7.38 18.94 6.10
N SER A 28 7.34 19.29 4.81
CA SER A 28 6.10 19.67 4.12
C SER A 28 5.18 18.48 3.84
N ASN A 29 5.72 17.25 3.79
CA ASN A 29 4.97 16.02 3.52
C ASN A 29 5.02 15.04 4.70
N ALA A 30 5.06 15.56 5.93
CA ALA A 30 5.18 14.75 7.14
C ALA A 30 4.00 13.77 7.29
N ASP A 31 2.77 14.24 7.05
CA ASP A 31 1.55 13.43 7.19
C ASP A 31 1.55 12.24 6.21
N LEU A 32 1.92 12.47 4.95
CA LEU A 32 2.02 11.41 3.96
C LEU A 32 3.10 10.38 4.33
N LEU A 33 4.24 10.86 4.85
CA LEU A 33 5.31 9.98 5.32
C LEU A 33 4.84 9.13 6.49
N ASP A 34 4.21 9.74 7.50
CA ASP A 34 3.75 9.02 8.68
C ASP A 34 2.64 8.03 8.35
N PHE A 35 1.63 8.45 7.57
CA PHE A 35 0.58 7.57 7.07
C PHE A 35 1.16 6.34 6.35
N THR A 36 2.13 6.55 5.45
CA THR A 36 2.78 5.45 4.71
C THR A 36 3.55 4.52 5.66
N ARG A 37 4.24 5.06 6.67
CA ARG A 37 4.94 4.26 7.70
C ARG A 37 3.94 3.41 8.49
N GLN A 38 2.83 4.01 8.94
CA GLN A 38 1.76 3.30 9.64
C GLN A 38 1.16 2.18 8.78
N LEU A 39 0.91 2.44 7.49
CA LEU A 39 0.36 1.45 6.56
C LEU A 39 1.32 0.27 6.33
N ILE A 40 2.62 0.54 6.13
CA ILE A 40 3.65 -0.50 6.03
C ILE A 40 3.67 -1.34 7.30
N HIS A 41 3.60 -0.68 8.47
CA HIS A 41 3.64 -1.37 9.74
C HIS A 41 2.39 -2.25 9.96
N PHE A 42 1.21 -1.73 9.62
CA PHE A 42 -0.04 -2.45 9.63
C PHE A 42 0.04 -3.71 8.74
N ARG A 43 0.48 -3.57 7.49
CA ARG A 43 0.69 -4.72 6.58
C ARG A 43 1.68 -5.75 7.15
N ARG A 44 2.75 -5.30 7.82
CA ARG A 44 3.73 -6.18 8.45
C ARG A 44 3.21 -6.87 9.71
N ARG A 45 2.30 -6.26 10.47
CA ARG A 45 1.73 -6.88 11.68
C ARG A 45 0.66 -7.92 11.38
N HIS A 46 0.01 -7.86 10.22
CA HIS A 46 -1.13 -8.72 9.89
C HIS A 46 -0.76 -9.75 8.81
N PRO A 47 -0.54 -11.03 9.16
CA PRO A 47 -0.16 -12.08 8.20
C PRO A 47 -1.16 -12.29 7.05
N VAL A 48 -2.43 -11.90 7.25
CA VAL A 48 -3.51 -11.98 6.25
C VAL A 48 -3.18 -11.22 4.96
N PHE A 49 -2.35 -10.16 5.02
CA PHE A 49 -1.90 -9.40 3.83
C PHE A 49 -0.57 -9.90 3.24
N ARG A 50 0.00 -10.97 3.80
CA ARG A 50 1.31 -11.55 3.39
C ARG A 50 1.25 -13.08 3.37
N ARG A 51 0.10 -13.64 2.99
CA ARG A 51 -0.14 -15.09 2.94
C ARG A 51 0.73 -15.74 1.86
N ARG A 52 1.12 -16.99 2.08
CA ARG A 52 1.86 -17.82 1.11
C ARG A 52 0.96 -18.58 0.14
N ARG A 53 -0.35 -18.59 0.40
CA ARG A 53 -1.38 -19.29 -0.37
C ARG A 53 -2.54 -18.35 -0.63
N TRP A 54 -3.22 -18.55 -1.74
CA TRP A 54 -4.41 -17.80 -2.13
C TRP A 54 -5.59 -18.07 -1.18
N PHE A 55 -6.50 -17.10 -1.10
CA PHE A 55 -7.84 -17.36 -0.56
C PHE A 55 -8.61 -18.27 -1.52
N GLN A 56 -9.44 -19.15 -0.98
CA GLN A 56 -10.17 -20.18 -1.75
C GLN A 56 -11.68 -19.92 -1.83
N GLY A 57 -12.20 -18.94 -1.08
CA GLY A 57 -13.64 -18.70 -0.97
C GLY A 57 -14.37 -19.79 -0.17
N GLN A 58 -13.64 -20.55 0.63
CA GLN A 58 -14.14 -21.72 1.35
C GLN A 58 -14.22 -21.47 2.86
N ALA A 59 -15.07 -22.23 3.53
CA ALA A 59 -15.22 -22.19 4.98
C ALA A 59 -13.88 -22.44 5.70
N ILE A 60 -13.53 -21.60 6.66
CA ILE A 60 -12.31 -21.77 7.45
C ILE A 60 -12.56 -22.88 8.48
N HIS A 61 -11.96 -24.06 8.32
CA HIS A 61 -11.91 -25.15 9.33
C HIS A 61 -13.22 -25.38 10.10
N GLY A 62 -14.32 -25.64 9.38
CA GLY A 62 -15.62 -25.92 10.01
C GLY A 62 -16.34 -24.70 10.60
N SER A 63 -15.81 -23.49 10.42
CA SER A 63 -16.53 -22.26 10.73
C SER A 63 -17.58 -21.94 9.66
N ALA A 64 -18.61 -21.18 10.04
CA ALA A 64 -19.60 -20.66 9.10
C ALA A 64 -19.06 -19.51 8.23
N VAL A 65 -17.79 -19.12 8.39
CA VAL A 65 -17.19 -17.96 7.72
C VAL A 65 -16.23 -18.44 6.63
N SER A 66 -16.40 -17.90 5.41
CA SER A 66 -15.47 -18.12 4.33
C SER A 66 -14.19 -17.31 4.50
N ASP A 67 -13.06 -17.81 4.01
CA ASP A 67 -11.77 -17.13 4.14
C ASP A 67 -11.70 -15.78 3.41
N ILE A 68 -12.53 -15.58 2.39
CA ILE A 68 -12.75 -14.29 1.73
C ILE A 68 -14.23 -14.10 1.37
N GLY A 69 -14.69 -12.86 1.29
CA GLY A 69 -16.01 -12.48 0.82
C GLY A 69 -15.97 -11.17 0.05
N TRP A 70 -16.71 -11.10 -1.05
CA TRP A 70 -16.92 -9.91 -1.85
C TRP A 70 -18.36 -9.48 -1.66
N TYR A 71 -18.59 -8.19 -1.46
CA TYR A 71 -19.91 -7.68 -1.15
C TYR A 71 -20.23 -6.52 -2.08
N ASN A 72 -21.49 -6.43 -2.48
CA ASN A 72 -22.06 -5.28 -3.16
C ASN A 72 -22.19 -4.11 -2.18
N SER A 73 -22.47 -2.92 -2.70
CA SER A 73 -22.65 -1.71 -1.89
C SER A 73 -23.82 -1.78 -0.91
N ASP A 74 -24.79 -2.67 -1.16
CA ASP A 74 -25.91 -2.97 -0.27
C ASP A 74 -25.57 -4.02 0.81
N GLY A 75 -24.33 -4.53 0.81
CA GLY A 75 -23.85 -5.53 1.76
C GLY A 75 -24.23 -6.97 1.43
N VAL A 76 -24.83 -7.22 0.27
CA VAL A 76 -25.14 -8.58 -0.20
C VAL A 76 -23.90 -9.18 -0.88
N LYS A 77 -23.63 -10.46 -0.59
CA LYS A 77 -22.51 -11.20 -1.16
C LYS A 77 -22.77 -11.65 -2.60
#